data_AF-A0A850CF46-F1
#
_entry.id   AF-A0A850CF46-F1
#
_cell.length_a   1.000
_cell.length_b   1.000
_cell.length_c   1.000
_cell.angle_alpha   90.00
_cell.angle_beta   90.00
_cell.angle_gamma   90.00
#
_symmetry.space_group_name_H-M   'P 1'
#
loop_
_entity.id
_entity.type
_entity.pdbx_description
1 polymer ?
#
loop_
_entity_poly.entity_id
_entity_poly.type
_entity_poly.pdbx_seq_one_letter_code
_entity_poly.pdbx_strand_id
1 'polypeptide(L)'
;MTELVTLADVRDAADALAGIVRRTPLEPSRDPVLDGVHLKCENLQRAGSFKIRGAYMRVSGLSDEERRHGVVAASAGNHAQGVALAASTLGIRSTVFMPEAAPLPKVAATKGYGADVILGGLTVDDALESAHRFADETGATLIHPFDHRDIVAGQGTIALEILDQLPETATIVTSVGGGGLIAGIAAAAKQLKPGIRIVGVQAEGAAAYPTSLAAGRPVKLDKMHTIADGIAVGRPGDVPFAHVASLVDEIVTVTEEDISRALLSLLERNKLVVEPAGATAYAALLNYSVAYDEPCVAVLSGGNIDPLLLMRLIEHGLGASGRFMRASLRCADRPGALATVLRLVGRYGGNIVDVYHQRSDPRLSVGEVSVDLSIETRGSEHATEIVAALRDAGYFVSVEGPSI
;
A
#
# COMPACT_ATOMS: atom_id res chain seq x y z
N MET A 1 -31.84 0.01 4.95
CA MET A 1 -30.69 0.59 4.21
C MET A 1 -29.92 1.43 5.20
N THR A 2 -28.61 1.20 5.34
CA THR A 2 -27.74 2.06 6.15
C THR A 2 -27.76 3.46 5.55
N GLU A 3 -27.99 4.50 6.37
CA GLU A 3 -27.91 5.88 5.92
C GLU A 3 -26.50 6.17 5.41
N LEU A 4 -26.32 6.96 4.35
CA LEU A 4 -25.00 7.33 3.84
C LEU A 4 -24.47 8.56 4.60
N VAL A 5 -23.15 8.70 4.68
CA VAL A 5 -22.46 9.90 5.18
C VAL A 5 -22.79 11.06 4.25
N THR A 6 -23.20 12.18 4.83
CA THR A 6 -23.64 13.37 4.09
C THR A 6 -22.48 14.34 3.88
N LEU A 7 -22.63 15.29 2.95
CA LEU A 7 -21.66 16.36 2.79
C LEU A 7 -21.55 17.24 4.06
N ALA A 8 -22.64 17.37 4.83
CA ALA A 8 -22.62 18.08 6.11
C ALA A 8 -21.71 17.37 7.11
N ASP A 9 -21.85 16.04 7.27
CA ASP A 9 -20.99 15.24 8.15
C ASP A 9 -19.50 15.42 7.81
N VAL A 10 -19.17 15.49 6.51
CA VAL A 10 -17.78 15.67 6.05
C VAL A 10 -17.28 17.10 6.28
N ARG A 11 -18.14 18.12 6.17
CA ARG A 11 -17.79 19.50 6.49
C ARG A 11 -17.54 19.69 7.99
N ASP A 12 -18.40 19.12 8.83
CA ASP A 12 -18.22 19.12 10.28
C ASP A 12 -16.90 18.42 10.66
N ALA A 13 -16.57 17.32 9.98
CA ALA A 13 -15.28 16.66 10.14
C ALA A 13 -14.10 17.53 9.70
N ALA A 14 -14.22 18.30 8.62
CA ALA A 14 -13.18 19.22 8.17
C ALA A 14 -12.93 20.34 9.19
N ASP A 15 -13.99 20.88 9.78
CA ASP A 15 -13.89 21.91 10.83
C ASP A 15 -13.22 21.34 12.08
N ALA A 16 -13.59 20.13 12.52
CA ALA A 16 -12.96 19.45 13.66
C ALA A 16 -11.46 19.14 13.41
N LEU A 17 -11.08 18.87 12.16
CA LEU A 17 -9.71 18.52 11.77
C LEU A 17 -8.82 19.76 11.51
N ALA A 18 -9.39 20.97 11.49
CA ALA A 18 -8.66 22.20 11.24
C ALA A 18 -7.54 22.41 12.28
N GLY A 19 -6.32 22.65 11.81
CA GLY A 19 -5.12 22.79 12.66
C GLY A 19 -4.58 21.48 13.23
N ILE A 20 -5.31 20.37 13.08
CA ILE A 20 -4.89 19.04 13.51
C ILE A 20 -4.20 18.31 12.36
N VAL A 21 -4.84 18.22 11.20
CA VAL A 21 -4.26 17.56 10.03
C VAL A 21 -3.60 18.57 9.10
N ARG A 22 -2.65 18.09 8.31
CA ARG A 22 -2.07 18.89 7.22
C ARG A 22 -3.05 18.90 6.06
N ARG A 23 -3.25 20.06 5.45
CA ARG A 23 -3.75 20.11 4.08
C ARG A 23 -2.64 19.59 3.17
N THR A 24 -2.78 18.37 2.67
CA THR A 24 -1.69 17.70 1.95
C THR A 24 -1.53 18.25 0.53
N PRO A 25 -0.32 18.25 -0.04
CA PRO A 25 -0.10 18.68 -1.41
C PRO A 25 -0.92 17.88 -2.42
N LEU A 26 -1.31 18.56 -3.51
CA LEU A 26 -1.83 17.96 -4.73
C LEU A 26 -0.79 18.25 -5.83
N GLU A 27 0.10 17.30 -6.07
CA GLU A 27 1.25 17.48 -6.94
C GLU A 27 0.96 16.93 -8.34
N PRO A 28 1.30 17.61 -9.45
CA PRO A 28 1.25 16.97 -10.75
C PRO A 28 2.26 15.81 -10.79
N SER A 29 1.86 14.70 -11.41
CA SER A 29 2.75 13.58 -11.68
C SER A 29 3.92 14.04 -12.55
N ARG A 30 5.12 13.60 -12.20
CA ARG A 30 6.35 13.83 -12.97
C ARG A 30 6.71 12.65 -13.87
N ASP A 31 5.87 11.63 -13.88
CA ASP A 31 6.01 10.48 -14.78
C ASP A 31 5.37 10.82 -16.13
N PRO A 32 6.12 10.85 -17.24
CA PRO A 32 5.58 11.22 -18.55
C PRO A 32 4.43 10.32 -19.04
N VAL A 33 4.34 9.09 -18.53
CA VAL A 33 3.25 8.16 -18.86
C VAL A 33 1.91 8.61 -18.24
N LEU A 34 1.99 9.40 -17.17
CA LEU A 34 0.85 9.89 -16.41
C LEU A 34 0.80 11.42 -16.45
N ASP A 35 1.07 12.01 -17.61
CA ASP A 35 0.84 13.44 -17.84
C ASP A 35 -0.64 13.78 -17.56
N GLY A 36 -0.90 14.95 -16.99
CA GLY A 36 -2.26 15.36 -16.56
C GLY A 36 -2.78 14.70 -15.26
N VAL A 37 -2.14 13.65 -14.75
CA VAL A 37 -2.49 13.05 -13.44
C VAL A 37 -1.91 13.87 -12.29
N HIS A 38 -2.72 14.08 -11.25
CA HIS A 38 -2.30 14.72 -10.00
C HIS A 38 -2.27 13.71 -8.84
N LEU A 39 -1.38 13.92 -7.89
CA LEU A 39 -1.09 13.04 -6.77
C LEU A 39 -1.51 13.71 -5.48
N LYS A 40 -2.53 13.18 -4.81
CA LYS A 40 -2.95 13.64 -3.48
C LYS A 40 -2.09 12.95 -2.42
N CYS A 41 -1.13 13.68 -1.87
CA CYS A 41 -0.01 13.14 -1.09
C CYS A 41 -0.35 12.89 0.40
N GLU A 42 -1.29 11.98 0.68
CA GLU A 42 -1.61 11.58 2.07
C GLU A 42 -0.48 10.80 2.77
N ASN A 43 0.51 10.31 2.01
CA ASN A 43 1.78 9.81 2.56
C ASN A 43 2.57 10.89 3.32
N LEU A 44 2.32 12.17 3.07
CA LEU A 44 2.95 13.31 3.77
C LEU A 44 2.10 13.83 4.95
N GLN A 45 1.00 13.17 5.26
CA GLN A 45 0.16 13.51 6.41
C GLN A 45 0.88 13.20 7.74
N ARG A 46 0.41 13.80 8.84
CA ARG A 46 0.82 13.38 10.19
C ARG A 46 0.60 11.88 10.36
N ALA A 47 1.53 11.21 11.07
CA ALA A 47 1.58 9.74 11.15
C ALA A 47 1.71 9.01 9.80
N GLY A 48 2.13 9.71 8.73
CA GLY A 48 2.53 9.12 7.44
C GLY A 48 1.40 8.53 6.60
N SER A 49 0.12 8.81 6.92
CA SER A 49 -1.02 8.34 6.15
C SER A 49 -2.30 9.11 6.45
N PHE A 50 -3.33 8.88 5.64
CA PHE A 50 -4.66 9.49 5.81
C PHE A 50 -5.36 9.14 7.13
N LYS A 51 -4.96 8.06 7.82
CA LYS A 51 -5.73 7.44 8.92
C LYS A 51 -6.03 8.39 10.09
N ILE A 52 -5.17 9.37 10.32
CA ILE A 52 -5.37 10.39 11.37
C ILE A 52 -6.69 11.15 11.20
N ARG A 53 -7.18 11.35 9.96
CA ARG A 53 -8.39 12.14 9.70
C ARG A 53 -9.62 11.50 10.33
N GLY A 54 -9.95 10.26 9.93
CA GLY A 54 -11.05 9.53 10.56
C GLY A 54 -10.79 9.22 12.03
N ALA A 55 -9.57 8.79 12.40
CA ALA A 55 -9.26 8.45 13.79
C ALA A 55 -9.50 9.64 14.73
N TYR A 56 -9.00 10.83 14.36
CA TYR A 56 -9.25 12.03 15.15
C TYR A 56 -10.74 12.38 15.17
N MET A 57 -11.44 12.35 14.04
CA MET A 57 -12.88 12.64 14.00
C MET A 57 -13.68 11.76 14.97
N ARG A 58 -13.41 10.44 14.99
CA ARG A 58 -14.08 9.52 15.91
C ARG A 58 -13.73 9.81 17.37
N VAL A 59 -12.45 10.04 17.66
CA VAL A 59 -11.97 10.24 19.03
C VAL A 59 -12.40 11.62 19.59
N SER A 60 -12.48 12.66 18.75
CA SER A 60 -12.96 13.98 19.15
C SER A 60 -14.45 14.01 19.45
N GLY A 61 -15.23 13.13 18.81
CA GLY A 61 -16.67 12.98 19.06
C GLY A 61 -17.03 12.19 20.32
N LEU A 62 -16.05 11.64 21.06
CA LEU A 62 -16.31 10.89 22.29
C LEU A 62 -16.85 11.79 23.40
N SER A 63 -17.81 11.26 24.15
CA SER A 63 -18.34 11.86 25.38
C SER A 63 -17.28 11.92 26.49
N ASP A 64 -17.50 12.77 27.50
CA ASP A 64 -16.61 12.86 28.66
C ASP A 64 -16.48 11.55 29.44
N GLU A 65 -17.48 10.68 29.37
CA GLU A 65 -17.43 9.34 29.96
C GLU A 65 -16.55 8.39 29.16
N GLU A 66 -16.74 8.30 27.85
CA GLU A 66 -15.89 7.51 26.96
C GLU A 66 -14.42 7.97 27.03
N ARG A 67 -14.19 9.29 27.04
CA ARG A 67 -12.84 9.87 27.16
C ARG A 67 -12.14 9.47 28.45
N ARG A 68 -12.87 9.34 29.56
CA ARG A 68 -12.32 8.91 30.86
C ARG A 68 -11.89 7.44 30.85
N HIS A 69 -12.61 6.58 30.12
CA HIS A 69 -12.23 5.17 29.95
C HIS A 69 -11.12 4.97 28.91
N GLY A 70 -10.89 5.96 28.06
CA GLY A 70 -9.86 5.93 27.03
C GLY A 70 -10.30 5.18 25.77
N VAL A 71 -9.37 4.98 24.86
CA VAL A 71 -9.63 4.33 23.56
C VAL A 71 -8.76 3.10 23.38
N VAL A 72 -9.28 2.14 22.63
CA VAL A 72 -8.55 0.95 22.24
C VAL A 72 -8.62 0.73 20.73
N ALA A 73 -7.55 0.23 20.14
CA ALA A 73 -7.51 -0.18 18.74
C ALA A 73 -6.68 -1.46 18.56
N ALA A 74 -6.94 -2.17 17.46
CA ALA A 74 -6.10 -3.26 17.00
C ALA A 74 -5.62 -2.98 15.58
N SER A 75 -4.31 -2.87 15.39
CA SER A 75 -3.69 -2.70 14.07
C SER A 75 -2.18 -2.81 14.17
N ALA A 76 -1.55 -3.51 13.23
CA ALA A 76 -0.10 -3.53 13.12
C ALA A 76 0.49 -2.32 12.37
N GLY A 77 -0.31 -1.30 11.99
CA GLY A 77 0.14 -0.25 11.07
C GLY A 77 -0.56 1.10 11.18
N ASN A 78 -0.97 1.66 10.04
CA ASN A 78 -1.36 3.07 9.92
C ASN A 78 -2.51 3.50 10.84
N HIS A 79 -3.46 2.59 11.09
CA HIS A 79 -4.57 2.87 11.99
C HIS A 79 -4.11 3.02 13.44
N ALA A 80 -3.21 2.15 13.91
CA ALA A 80 -2.64 2.25 15.25
C ALA A 80 -1.97 3.60 15.48
N GLN A 81 -1.14 4.05 14.52
CA GLN A 81 -0.47 5.34 14.61
C GLN A 81 -1.47 6.52 14.54
N GLY A 82 -2.49 6.42 13.69
CA GLY A 82 -3.57 7.41 13.60
C GLY A 82 -4.35 7.56 14.91
N VAL A 83 -4.73 6.44 15.54
CA VAL A 83 -5.42 6.45 16.84
C VAL A 83 -4.54 6.96 17.96
N ALA A 84 -3.28 6.49 18.04
CA ALA A 84 -2.32 6.95 19.04
C ALA A 84 -2.15 8.48 18.96
N LEU A 85 -1.88 9.00 17.76
CA LEU A 85 -1.69 10.43 17.56
C LEU A 85 -2.96 11.25 17.84
N ALA A 86 -4.13 10.73 17.44
CA ALA A 86 -5.41 11.38 17.71
C ALA A 86 -5.68 11.48 19.22
N ALA A 87 -5.56 10.37 19.93
CA ALA A 87 -5.80 10.29 21.37
C ALA A 87 -4.83 11.19 22.14
N SER A 88 -3.54 11.16 21.82
CA SER A 88 -2.54 12.00 22.48
C SER A 88 -2.72 13.49 22.18
N THR A 89 -3.19 13.87 20.99
CA THR A 89 -3.55 15.27 20.68
C THR A 89 -4.71 15.76 21.55
N LEU A 90 -5.61 14.86 21.95
CA LEU A 90 -6.80 15.16 22.78
C LEU A 90 -6.59 14.88 24.28
N GLY A 91 -5.39 14.46 24.69
CA GLY A 91 -5.10 14.10 26.08
C GLY A 91 -5.83 12.84 26.58
N ILE A 92 -6.23 11.95 25.67
CA ILE A 92 -6.94 10.71 25.97
C ILE A 92 -5.95 9.54 25.99
N ARG A 93 -6.12 8.62 26.96
CA ARG A 93 -5.33 7.38 26.99
C ARG A 93 -5.68 6.49 25.81
N SER A 94 -4.67 5.95 25.13
CA SER A 94 -4.86 4.97 24.06
C SER A 94 -4.11 3.68 24.33
N THR A 95 -4.79 2.55 24.16
CA THR A 95 -4.21 1.20 24.19
C THR A 95 -4.26 0.61 22.79
N VAL A 96 -3.15 0.08 22.29
CA VAL A 96 -3.09 -0.51 20.94
C VAL A 96 -2.61 -1.95 21.01
N PHE A 97 -3.44 -2.88 20.52
CA PHE A 97 -3.07 -4.28 20.35
C PHE A 97 -2.42 -4.48 18.98
N MET A 98 -1.26 -5.13 18.97
CA MET A 98 -0.51 -5.48 17.76
C MET A 98 -0.05 -6.95 17.86
N PRO A 99 0.03 -7.69 16.75
CA PRO A 99 0.60 -9.04 16.75
C PRO A 99 2.08 -9.00 17.13
N GLU A 100 2.60 -10.10 17.69
CA GLU A 100 4.01 -10.17 18.11
C GLU A 100 4.99 -9.94 16.95
N ALA A 101 4.61 -10.34 15.74
CA ALA A 101 5.40 -10.16 14.52
C ALA A 101 5.26 -8.76 13.88
N ALA A 102 4.60 -7.80 14.54
CA ALA A 102 4.44 -6.46 14.00
C ALA A 102 5.80 -5.79 13.72
N PRO A 103 5.97 -5.09 12.58
CA PRO A 103 7.24 -4.45 12.26
C PRO A 103 7.70 -3.47 13.35
N LEU A 104 8.95 -3.61 13.79
CA LEU A 104 9.52 -2.79 14.87
C LEU A 104 9.38 -1.28 14.63
N PRO A 105 9.57 -0.73 13.41
CA PRO A 105 9.34 0.69 13.17
C PRO A 105 7.90 1.12 13.44
N LYS A 106 6.91 0.28 13.12
CA LYS A 106 5.48 0.58 13.34
C LYS A 106 5.13 0.53 14.83
N VAL A 107 5.70 -0.42 15.57
CA VAL A 107 5.56 -0.50 17.04
C VAL A 107 6.19 0.71 17.71
N ALA A 108 7.43 1.06 17.33
CA ALA A 108 8.17 2.19 17.88
C ALA A 108 7.46 3.53 17.61
N ALA A 109 6.96 3.74 16.38
CA ALA A 109 6.18 4.93 16.03
C ALA A 109 4.89 5.03 16.87
N THR A 110 4.15 3.93 17.01
CA THR A 110 2.89 3.90 17.79
C THR A 110 3.13 4.26 19.26
N LYS A 111 4.18 3.68 19.88
CA LYS A 111 4.61 4.06 21.25
C LYS A 111 5.07 5.51 21.31
N GLY A 112 5.83 5.96 20.31
CA GLY A 112 6.34 7.34 20.22
C GLY A 112 5.23 8.39 20.11
N TYR A 113 4.06 8.02 19.57
CA TYR A 113 2.89 8.88 19.57
C TYR A 113 2.11 8.89 20.90
N GLY A 114 2.45 8.03 21.86
CA GLY A 114 1.88 8.05 23.22
C GLY A 114 0.90 6.93 23.55
N ALA A 115 0.83 5.87 22.73
CA ALA A 115 -0.03 4.72 23.01
C ALA A 115 0.64 3.66 23.89
N ASP A 116 -0.15 3.04 24.76
CA ASP A 116 0.17 1.81 25.48
C ASP A 116 0.06 0.63 24.49
N VAL A 117 1.19 0.21 23.91
CA VAL A 117 1.20 -0.92 22.95
C VAL A 117 1.33 -2.26 23.68
N ILE A 118 0.35 -3.12 23.44
CA ILE A 118 0.31 -4.51 23.93
C ILE A 118 0.56 -5.44 22.74
N LEU A 119 1.67 -6.18 22.79
CA LEU A 119 1.97 -7.21 21.81
C LEU A 119 1.34 -8.53 22.24
N GLY A 120 0.60 -9.17 21.35
CA GLY A 120 0.00 -10.47 21.63
C GLY A 120 -0.74 -11.04 20.42
N GLY A 121 -0.85 -12.36 20.38
CA GLY A 121 -1.42 -13.08 19.24
C GLY A 121 -0.46 -13.18 18.06
N LEU A 122 -0.80 -14.05 17.12
CA LEU A 122 -0.01 -14.32 15.92
C LEU A 122 -0.50 -13.46 14.73
N THR A 123 -1.77 -13.07 14.76
CA THR A 123 -2.45 -12.39 13.65
C THR A 123 -3.09 -11.08 14.08
N VAL A 124 -3.48 -10.26 13.10
CA VAL A 124 -4.27 -9.04 13.36
C VAL A 124 -5.66 -9.38 13.89
N ASP A 125 -6.24 -10.52 13.49
CA ASP A 125 -7.53 -11.00 14.01
C ASP A 125 -7.42 -11.32 15.52
N ASP A 126 -6.33 -11.96 15.97
CA ASP A 126 -6.08 -12.21 17.40
C ASP A 126 -5.94 -10.90 18.21
N ALA A 127 -5.26 -9.91 17.62
CA ALA A 127 -5.12 -8.58 18.21
C ALA A 127 -6.47 -7.87 18.31
N LEU A 128 -7.35 -8.03 17.32
CA LEU A 128 -8.69 -7.46 17.30
C LEU A 128 -9.59 -8.10 18.36
N GLU A 129 -9.56 -9.42 18.50
CA GLU A 129 -10.27 -10.12 19.58
C GLU A 129 -9.80 -9.64 20.96
N SER A 130 -8.49 -9.46 21.13
CA SER A 130 -7.92 -8.94 22.38
C SER A 130 -8.35 -7.49 22.66
N ALA A 131 -8.43 -6.65 21.63
CA ALA A 131 -8.94 -5.29 21.76
C ALA A 131 -10.43 -5.23 22.11
N HIS A 132 -11.25 -6.14 21.57
CA HIS A 132 -12.66 -6.27 21.95
C HIS A 132 -12.81 -6.65 23.41
N ARG A 133 -12.09 -7.68 23.86
CA ARG A 133 -12.11 -8.10 25.27
C ARG A 133 -11.66 -6.96 26.20
N PHE A 134 -10.61 -6.23 25.83
CA PHE A 134 -10.15 -5.07 26.61
C PHE A 134 -11.21 -3.96 26.67
N ALA A 135 -11.92 -3.68 25.57
CA ALA A 135 -13.02 -2.73 25.55
C ALA A 135 -14.14 -3.16 26.51
N ASP A 136 -14.54 -4.43 26.46
CA ASP A 136 -15.59 -5.00 27.31
C ASP A 136 -15.23 -4.95 28.81
N GLU A 137 -13.96 -5.19 29.14
CA GLU A 137 -13.47 -5.23 30.53
C GLU A 137 -13.25 -3.83 31.13
N THR A 138 -12.82 -2.86 30.33
CA THR A 138 -12.37 -1.54 30.83
C THR A 138 -13.33 -0.39 30.53
N GLY A 139 -14.30 -0.60 29.65
CA GLY A 139 -15.16 0.45 29.10
C GLY A 139 -14.46 1.34 28.06
N ALA A 140 -13.22 1.01 27.66
CA ALA A 140 -12.52 1.76 26.63
C ALA A 140 -13.25 1.66 25.28
N THR A 141 -13.31 2.77 24.54
CA THR A 141 -14.00 2.78 23.25
C THR A 141 -13.11 2.18 22.17
N LEU A 142 -13.60 1.11 21.50
CA LEU A 142 -12.92 0.55 20.33
C LEU A 142 -13.03 1.50 19.14
N ILE A 143 -11.88 1.92 18.60
CA ILE A 143 -11.79 2.75 17.42
C ILE A 143 -11.54 1.85 16.21
N HIS A 144 -12.60 1.61 15.43
CA HIS A 144 -12.53 0.72 14.27
C HIS A 144 -11.74 1.37 13.10
N PRO A 145 -10.93 0.60 12.33
CA PRO A 145 -10.08 1.15 11.28
C PRO A 145 -10.78 1.74 10.04
N PHE A 146 -12.04 1.44 9.81
CA PHE A 146 -12.78 1.89 8.62
C PHE A 146 -14.30 1.86 8.79
N ASP A 147 -14.82 0.82 9.43
CA ASP A 147 -16.26 0.55 9.57
C ASP A 147 -16.98 1.40 10.64
N HIS A 148 -16.98 2.72 10.46
CA HIS A 148 -17.72 3.64 11.32
C HIS A 148 -18.02 4.94 10.56
N ARG A 149 -19.17 5.57 10.80
CA ARG A 149 -19.58 6.81 10.12
C ARG A 149 -18.56 7.93 10.30
N ASP A 150 -18.15 8.24 11.53
CA ASP A 150 -17.15 9.28 11.82
C ASP A 150 -15.80 9.04 11.12
N ILE A 151 -15.38 7.77 11.02
CA ILE A 151 -14.16 7.41 10.31
C ILE A 151 -14.33 7.77 8.84
N VAL A 152 -15.43 7.33 8.21
CA VAL A 152 -15.77 7.63 6.81
C VAL A 152 -15.88 9.14 6.57
N ALA A 153 -16.55 9.88 7.44
CA ALA A 153 -16.70 11.33 7.36
C ALA A 153 -15.34 12.04 7.42
N GLY A 154 -14.48 11.66 8.37
CA GLY A 154 -13.12 12.19 8.47
C GLY A 154 -12.29 11.90 7.22
N GLN A 155 -12.38 10.70 6.64
CA GLN A 155 -11.65 10.41 5.39
C GLN A 155 -12.19 11.23 4.20
N GLY A 156 -13.48 11.55 4.19
CA GLY A 156 -14.12 12.35 3.14
C GLY A 156 -13.56 13.76 3.01
N THR A 157 -12.91 14.28 4.06
CA THR A 157 -12.24 15.60 3.99
C THR A 157 -11.18 15.69 2.90
N ILE A 158 -10.61 14.55 2.47
CA ILE A 158 -9.68 14.48 1.35
C ILE A 158 -10.35 14.95 0.06
N ALA A 159 -11.62 14.59 -0.18
CA ALA A 159 -12.34 15.02 -1.38
C ALA A 159 -12.64 16.53 -1.35
N LEU A 160 -12.91 17.10 -0.17
CA LEU A 160 -13.04 18.55 -0.03
C LEU A 160 -11.73 19.24 -0.42
N GLU A 161 -10.60 18.74 0.08
CA GLU A 161 -9.29 19.30 -0.27
C GLU A 161 -8.98 19.15 -1.76
N ILE A 162 -9.24 17.99 -2.36
CA ILE A 162 -9.03 17.75 -3.80
C ILE A 162 -9.85 18.74 -4.62
N LEU A 163 -11.14 18.90 -4.33
CA LEU A 163 -12.03 19.76 -5.10
C LEU A 163 -11.80 21.26 -4.85
N ASP A 164 -11.23 21.63 -3.70
CA ASP A 164 -10.76 23.00 -3.47
C ASP A 164 -9.43 23.28 -4.20
N GLN A 165 -8.52 22.31 -4.26
CA GLN A 165 -7.22 22.43 -4.94
C GLN A 165 -7.33 22.33 -6.47
N LEU A 166 -8.26 21.52 -6.97
CA LEU A 166 -8.50 21.25 -8.38
C LEU A 166 -10.01 21.05 -8.65
N PRO A 167 -10.80 22.13 -8.73
CA PRO A 167 -12.26 22.05 -8.92
C PRO A 167 -12.70 21.29 -10.17
N GLU A 168 -11.86 21.30 -11.21
CA GLU A 168 -12.13 20.64 -12.49
C GLU A 168 -11.96 19.12 -12.45
N THR A 169 -11.45 18.54 -11.35
CA THR A 169 -11.22 17.08 -11.22
C THR A 169 -12.40 16.27 -11.75
N ALA A 170 -12.13 15.37 -12.69
CA ALA A 170 -13.11 14.51 -13.34
C ALA A 170 -13.06 13.08 -12.79
N THR A 171 -11.88 12.60 -12.40
CA THR A 171 -11.69 11.24 -11.85
C THR A 171 -10.87 11.27 -10.56
N ILE A 172 -11.27 10.51 -9.55
CA ILE A 172 -10.47 10.23 -8.34
C ILE A 172 -10.25 8.73 -8.22
N VAL A 173 -8.99 8.30 -8.16
CA VAL A 173 -8.57 6.91 -7.98
C VAL A 173 -7.94 6.75 -6.60
N THR A 174 -8.38 5.75 -5.83
CA THR A 174 -7.89 5.54 -4.47
C THR A 174 -7.80 4.06 -4.08
N SER A 175 -6.94 3.75 -3.13
CA SER A 175 -6.79 2.40 -2.57
C SER A 175 -8.02 1.96 -1.76
N VAL A 176 -8.32 0.66 -1.79
CA VAL A 176 -9.47 0.06 -1.11
C VAL A 176 -9.07 -1.17 -0.31
N GLY A 177 -9.02 -1.02 1.01
CA GLY A 177 -8.98 -2.12 1.97
C GLY A 177 -10.39 -2.44 2.46
N GLY A 178 -10.72 -2.07 3.70
CA GLY A 178 -12.09 -2.17 4.24
C GLY A 178 -13.08 -1.14 3.64
N GLY A 179 -12.57 -0.13 2.92
CA GLY A 179 -13.36 0.82 2.12
C GLY A 179 -13.64 2.18 2.77
N GLY A 180 -13.23 2.41 4.02
CA GLY A 180 -13.52 3.68 4.71
C GLY A 180 -13.00 4.93 3.98
N LEU A 181 -11.84 4.83 3.34
CA LEU A 181 -11.24 5.92 2.53
C LEU A 181 -12.12 6.26 1.32
N ILE A 182 -12.36 5.28 0.45
CA ILE A 182 -13.14 5.49 -0.78
C ILE A 182 -14.59 5.85 -0.47
N ALA A 183 -15.18 5.29 0.58
CA ALA A 183 -16.54 5.63 1.01
C ALA A 183 -16.65 7.12 1.39
N GLY A 184 -15.66 7.63 2.15
CA GLY A 184 -15.64 9.04 2.55
C GLY A 184 -15.44 9.96 1.35
N ILE A 185 -14.48 9.63 0.48
CA ILE A 185 -14.21 10.38 -0.75
C ILE A 185 -15.47 10.42 -1.62
N ALA A 186 -16.10 9.27 -1.88
CA ALA A 186 -17.29 9.17 -2.71
C ALA A 186 -18.48 9.96 -2.11
N ALA A 187 -18.68 9.86 -0.79
CA ALA A 187 -19.74 10.58 -0.09
C ALA A 187 -19.69 12.09 -0.33
N ALA A 188 -18.50 12.70 -0.18
CA ALA A 188 -18.33 14.14 -0.38
C ALA A 188 -18.27 14.51 -1.87
N ALA A 189 -17.48 13.79 -2.67
CA ALA A 189 -17.23 14.14 -4.07
C ALA A 189 -18.51 14.07 -4.92
N LYS A 190 -19.32 13.01 -4.78
CA LYS A 190 -20.58 12.86 -5.55
C LYS A 190 -21.63 13.90 -5.17
N GLN A 191 -21.63 14.41 -3.94
CA GLN A 191 -22.56 15.48 -3.53
C GLN A 191 -22.11 16.86 -4.03
N LEU A 192 -20.79 17.11 -4.13
CA LEU A 192 -20.24 18.36 -4.64
C LEU A 192 -20.25 18.41 -6.18
N LYS A 193 -19.95 17.28 -6.83
CA LYS A 193 -19.82 17.14 -8.27
C LYS A 193 -20.39 15.78 -8.70
N PRO A 194 -21.71 15.64 -8.93
CA PRO A 194 -22.35 14.35 -9.20
C PRO A 194 -21.76 13.55 -10.37
N GLY A 195 -21.20 14.23 -11.37
CA GLY A 195 -20.55 13.61 -12.53
C GLY A 195 -19.09 13.15 -12.31
N ILE A 196 -18.49 13.41 -11.14
CA ILE A 196 -17.12 12.96 -10.87
C ILE A 196 -17.06 11.44 -10.80
N ARG A 197 -16.06 10.82 -11.43
CA ARG A 197 -15.84 9.38 -11.41
C ARG A 197 -14.95 8.99 -10.23
N ILE A 198 -15.34 7.98 -9.48
CA ILE A 198 -14.61 7.45 -8.31
C ILE A 198 -14.26 5.99 -8.59
N VAL A 199 -12.97 5.69 -8.60
CA VAL A 199 -12.44 4.35 -8.88
C VAL A 199 -11.65 3.85 -7.67
N GLY A 200 -11.99 2.65 -7.23
CA GLY A 200 -11.27 1.96 -6.17
C GLY A 200 -10.28 0.94 -6.70
N VAL A 201 -9.13 0.80 -6.03
CA VAL A 201 -8.10 -0.17 -6.40
C VAL A 201 -7.80 -1.11 -5.24
N GLN A 202 -7.86 -2.41 -5.49
CA GLN A 202 -7.42 -3.45 -4.55
C GLN A 202 -6.17 -4.17 -5.06
N ALA A 203 -5.37 -4.73 -4.14
CA ALA A 203 -4.42 -5.75 -4.53
C ALA A 203 -5.19 -7.04 -4.87
N GLU A 204 -4.86 -7.68 -5.99
CA GLU A 204 -5.57 -8.87 -6.50
C GLU A 204 -5.67 -9.97 -5.42
N GLY A 205 -4.57 -10.26 -4.73
CA GLY A 205 -4.51 -11.27 -3.67
C GLY A 205 -5.26 -10.92 -2.37
N ALA A 206 -5.91 -9.75 -2.30
CA ALA A 206 -6.77 -9.34 -1.18
C ALA A 206 -8.06 -8.61 -1.65
N ALA A 207 -8.53 -8.89 -2.86
CA ALA A 207 -9.64 -8.18 -3.50
C ALA A 207 -11.04 -8.66 -3.01
N ALA A 208 -11.48 -8.21 -1.84
CA ALA A 208 -12.76 -8.62 -1.26
C ALA A 208 -14.01 -7.90 -1.85
N TYR A 209 -13.86 -6.72 -2.45
CA TYR A 209 -14.98 -5.93 -2.96
C TYR A 209 -15.63 -6.50 -4.22
N PRO A 210 -14.90 -6.97 -5.26
CA PRO A 210 -15.52 -7.53 -6.45
C PRO A 210 -16.56 -8.63 -6.15
N THR A 211 -16.17 -9.61 -5.33
CA THR A 211 -17.06 -10.69 -4.89
C THR A 211 -18.21 -10.19 -4.02
N SER A 212 -17.95 -9.22 -3.14
CA SER A 212 -18.98 -8.65 -2.26
C SER A 212 -20.03 -7.84 -3.03
N LEU A 213 -19.61 -7.07 -4.04
CA LEU A 213 -20.49 -6.29 -4.91
C LEU A 213 -21.37 -7.22 -5.76
N ALA A 214 -20.78 -8.28 -6.34
CA ALA A 214 -21.53 -9.30 -7.07
C ALA A 214 -22.57 -10.02 -6.18
N ALA A 215 -22.25 -10.23 -4.91
CA ALA A 215 -23.16 -10.83 -3.93
C ALA A 215 -24.18 -9.86 -3.33
N GLY A 216 -24.04 -8.55 -3.56
CA GLY A 216 -24.88 -7.50 -2.96
C GLY A 216 -24.70 -7.33 -1.44
N ARG A 217 -23.67 -7.92 -0.84
CA ARG A 217 -23.37 -7.85 0.60
C ARG A 217 -21.89 -8.11 0.87
N PRO A 218 -21.32 -7.65 2.01
CA PRO A 218 -19.95 -7.99 2.39
C PRO A 218 -19.74 -9.50 2.51
N VAL A 219 -18.76 -10.03 1.77
CA VAL A 219 -18.33 -11.43 1.79
C VAL A 219 -16.89 -11.49 2.29
N LYS A 220 -16.60 -12.44 3.18
CA LYS A 220 -15.24 -12.70 3.68
C LYS A 220 -14.48 -13.57 2.68
N LEU A 221 -13.25 -13.19 2.36
CA LEU A 221 -12.30 -13.99 1.60
C LEU A 221 -11.80 -15.17 2.44
N ASP A 222 -11.58 -16.31 1.79
CA ASP A 222 -11.03 -17.50 2.45
C ASP A 222 -9.55 -17.33 2.80
N LYS A 223 -8.79 -16.69 1.91
CA LYS A 223 -7.35 -16.44 2.04
C LYS A 223 -6.99 -15.10 1.45
N MET A 224 -5.91 -14.51 1.94
CA MET A 224 -5.32 -13.30 1.40
C MET A 224 -3.80 -13.42 1.36
N HIS A 225 -3.20 -12.85 0.31
CA HIS A 225 -1.75 -12.72 0.20
C HIS A 225 -1.42 -11.47 -0.61
N THR A 226 -0.77 -10.49 0.01
CA THR A 226 -0.32 -9.28 -0.68
C THR A 226 0.75 -8.55 0.13
N ILE A 227 1.66 -7.85 -0.55
CA ILE A 227 2.60 -6.89 0.05
C ILE A 227 1.89 -5.61 0.54
N ALA A 228 0.68 -5.34 0.06
CA ALA A 228 -0.11 -4.15 0.41
C ALA A 228 -0.87 -4.32 1.72
N ASP A 229 -0.13 -4.41 2.83
CA ASP A 229 -0.66 -4.70 4.17
C ASP A 229 -1.77 -3.72 4.62
N GLY A 230 -1.69 -2.45 4.23
CA GLY A 230 -2.70 -1.43 4.56
C GLY A 230 -4.08 -1.66 3.93
N ILE A 231 -4.17 -2.50 2.89
CA ILE A 231 -5.42 -2.88 2.21
C ILE A 231 -5.70 -4.39 2.24
N ALA A 232 -4.90 -5.18 2.98
CA ALA A 232 -5.11 -6.61 3.19
C ALA A 232 -6.30 -6.88 4.13
N VAL A 233 -7.52 -6.61 3.67
CA VAL A 233 -8.75 -6.69 4.46
C VAL A 233 -9.68 -7.75 3.88
N GLY A 234 -9.93 -8.80 4.66
CA GLY A 234 -10.62 -9.99 4.18
C GLY A 234 -12.12 -9.84 3.98
N ARG A 235 -12.74 -8.79 4.55
CA ARG A 235 -14.17 -8.51 4.40
C ARG A 235 -14.39 -7.00 4.38
N PRO A 236 -15.15 -6.44 3.41
CA PRO A 236 -15.57 -5.05 3.45
C PRO A 236 -16.29 -4.69 4.77
N GLY A 237 -16.14 -3.45 5.23
CA GLY A 237 -16.96 -2.94 6.32
C GLY A 237 -18.41 -2.73 5.90
N ASP A 238 -19.35 -2.89 6.82
CA ASP A 238 -20.78 -2.75 6.53
C ASP A 238 -21.17 -1.30 6.18
N VAL A 239 -20.59 -0.30 6.88
CA VAL A 239 -20.78 1.13 6.58
C VAL A 239 -20.14 1.51 5.24
N PRO A 240 -18.84 1.24 4.97
CA PRO A 240 -18.27 1.53 3.67
C PRO A 240 -18.94 0.81 2.50
N PHE A 241 -19.38 -0.44 2.68
CA PHE A 241 -20.01 -1.20 1.60
C PHE A 241 -21.25 -0.51 1.04
N ALA A 242 -22.10 0.06 1.90
CA ALA A 242 -23.28 0.81 1.47
C ALA A 242 -22.93 1.99 0.55
N HIS A 243 -21.83 2.69 0.86
CA HIS A 243 -21.32 3.80 0.05
C HIS A 243 -20.74 3.31 -1.26
N VAL A 244 -19.87 2.29 -1.20
CA VAL A 244 -19.22 1.75 -2.40
C VAL A 244 -20.27 1.22 -3.38
N ALA A 245 -21.24 0.44 -2.91
CA ALA A 245 -22.30 -0.09 -3.76
C ALA A 245 -23.21 0.99 -4.40
N SER A 246 -23.28 2.20 -3.81
CA SER A 246 -24.19 3.25 -4.25
C SER A 246 -23.50 4.40 -5.01
N LEU A 247 -22.22 4.67 -4.71
CA LEU A 247 -21.53 5.90 -5.11
C LEU A 247 -20.21 5.68 -5.84
N VAL A 248 -19.64 4.46 -5.81
CA VAL A 248 -18.36 4.18 -6.48
C VAL A 248 -18.65 3.59 -7.85
N ASP A 249 -18.00 4.14 -8.88
CA ASP A 249 -18.28 3.79 -10.28
C ASP A 249 -17.61 2.47 -10.67
N GLU A 250 -16.44 2.18 -10.11
CA GLU A 250 -15.67 0.99 -10.48
C GLU A 250 -14.70 0.55 -9.37
N ILE A 251 -14.47 -0.75 -9.25
CA ILE A 251 -13.39 -1.34 -8.46
C ILE A 251 -12.52 -2.19 -9.40
N VAL A 252 -11.23 -1.87 -9.49
CA VAL A 252 -10.24 -2.64 -10.24
C VAL A 252 -9.21 -3.28 -9.31
N THR A 253 -8.40 -4.19 -9.85
CA THR A 253 -7.32 -4.86 -9.13
C THR A 253 -5.98 -4.65 -9.82
N VAL A 254 -4.91 -4.67 -9.02
CA VAL A 254 -3.52 -4.63 -9.50
C VAL A 254 -2.71 -5.78 -8.90
N THR A 255 -1.72 -6.28 -9.64
CA THR A 255 -0.86 -7.37 -9.17
C THR A 255 0.24 -6.88 -8.24
N GLU A 256 0.96 -7.80 -7.59
CA GLU A 256 2.11 -7.48 -6.74
C GLU A 256 3.27 -6.84 -7.54
N GLU A 257 3.44 -7.25 -8.80
CA GLU A 257 4.40 -6.67 -9.74
C GLU A 257 4.01 -5.25 -10.14
N ASP A 258 2.72 -4.99 -10.38
CA ASP A 258 2.22 -3.63 -10.67
C ASP A 258 2.50 -2.68 -9.50
N ILE A 259 2.21 -3.11 -8.28
CA ILE A 259 2.47 -2.33 -7.06
C ILE A 259 3.96 -2.06 -6.92
N SER A 260 4.82 -3.05 -7.15
CA SER A 260 6.27 -2.90 -7.05
C SER A 260 6.84 -1.94 -8.11
N ARG A 261 6.35 -2.01 -9.36
CA ARG A 261 6.71 -1.06 -10.42
C ARG A 261 6.27 0.36 -10.08
N ALA A 262 5.06 0.52 -9.56
CA ALA A 262 4.51 1.81 -9.14
C ALA A 262 5.35 2.45 -8.03
N LEU A 263 5.75 1.68 -7.02
CA LEU A 263 6.61 2.15 -5.94
C LEU A 263 7.95 2.67 -6.47
N LEU A 264 8.59 1.91 -7.35
CA LEU A 264 9.86 2.32 -7.95
C LEU A 264 9.69 3.60 -8.79
N SER A 265 8.61 3.70 -9.59
CA SER A 265 8.35 4.92 -10.36
C SER A 265 8.06 6.14 -9.47
N LEU A 266 7.26 5.99 -8.41
CA LEU A 266 7.00 7.05 -7.44
C LEU A 266 8.30 7.56 -6.78
N LEU A 267 9.19 6.63 -6.42
CA LEU A 267 10.50 6.96 -5.87
C LEU A 267 11.39 7.69 -6.89
N GLU A 268 11.47 7.18 -8.13
CA GLU A 268 12.40 7.67 -9.16
C GLU A 268 11.93 8.94 -9.86
N ARG A 269 10.63 9.06 -10.16
CA ARG A 269 10.07 10.16 -10.95
C ARG A 269 9.49 11.24 -10.05
N ASN A 270 8.68 10.84 -9.08
CA ASN A 270 7.95 11.75 -8.21
C ASN A 270 8.73 12.13 -6.94
N LYS A 271 9.80 11.40 -6.59
CA LYS A 271 10.61 11.61 -5.38
C LYS A 271 9.80 11.45 -4.09
N LEU A 272 8.79 10.58 -4.13
CA LEU A 272 7.92 10.28 -3.02
C LEU A 272 8.19 8.87 -2.51
N VAL A 273 8.37 8.73 -1.20
CA VAL A 273 8.36 7.44 -0.52
C VAL A 273 6.91 7.13 -0.17
N VAL A 274 6.40 6.02 -0.71
CA VAL A 274 5.01 5.57 -0.58
C VAL A 274 5.05 4.10 -0.15
N GLU A 275 4.08 3.66 0.65
CA GLU A 275 3.93 2.25 1.02
C GLU A 275 3.14 1.48 -0.07
N PRO A 276 3.16 0.14 -0.10
CA PRO A 276 2.55 -0.58 -1.22
C PRO A 276 1.04 -0.36 -1.34
N ALA A 277 0.31 -0.28 -0.21
CA ALA A 277 -1.10 0.10 -0.20
C ALA A 277 -1.34 1.51 -0.76
N GLY A 278 -0.46 2.46 -0.43
CA GLY A 278 -0.50 3.85 -0.92
C GLY A 278 -0.20 3.99 -2.40
N ALA A 279 0.51 3.05 -3.01
CA ALA A 279 0.89 3.09 -4.41
C ALA A 279 -0.17 2.47 -5.34
N THR A 280 -1.17 1.75 -4.84
CA THR A 280 -2.13 1.00 -5.68
C THR A 280 -2.92 1.88 -6.66
N ALA A 281 -3.36 3.06 -6.25
CA ALA A 281 -4.04 4.01 -7.15
C ALA A 281 -3.13 4.45 -8.31
N TYR A 282 -1.86 4.72 -8.03
CA TYR A 282 -0.86 5.04 -9.05
C TYR A 282 -0.57 3.84 -9.95
N ALA A 283 -0.48 2.63 -9.37
CA ALA A 283 -0.24 1.39 -10.10
C ALA A 283 -1.31 1.12 -11.16
N ALA A 284 -2.58 1.30 -10.80
CA ALA A 284 -3.72 1.08 -11.69
C ALA A 284 -3.78 2.09 -12.87
N LEU A 285 -3.23 3.27 -12.67
CA LEU A 285 -3.08 4.26 -13.74
C LEU A 285 -1.88 3.93 -14.62
N LEU A 286 -0.74 3.59 -14.01
CA LEU A 286 0.51 3.29 -14.70
C LEU A 286 0.41 2.06 -15.62
N ASN A 287 -0.35 1.04 -15.22
CA ASN A 287 -0.56 -0.18 -16.00
C ASN A 287 -1.79 -0.13 -16.93
N TYR A 288 -2.46 1.03 -17.04
CA TYR A 288 -3.67 1.24 -17.83
C TYR A 288 -4.87 0.35 -17.44
N SER A 289 -4.92 -0.14 -16.20
CA SER A 289 -6.09 -0.87 -15.68
C SER A 289 -7.33 0.00 -15.53
N VAL A 290 -7.18 1.34 -15.55
CA VAL A 290 -8.28 2.29 -15.41
C VAL A 290 -8.28 3.25 -16.59
N ALA A 291 -9.40 3.31 -17.31
CA ALA A 291 -9.70 4.44 -18.17
C ALA A 291 -10.26 5.59 -17.32
N TYR A 292 -9.73 6.80 -17.49
CA TYR A 292 -10.11 7.96 -16.69
C TYR A 292 -10.32 9.19 -17.56
N ASP A 293 -11.20 10.08 -17.07
CA ASP A 293 -11.35 11.43 -17.60
C ASP A 293 -10.41 12.38 -16.87
N GLU A 294 -9.87 13.34 -17.59
CA GLU A 294 -8.96 14.36 -17.05
C GLU A 294 -9.69 15.62 -16.58
N PRO A 295 -9.18 16.32 -15.55
CA PRO A 295 -8.03 15.95 -14.72
C PRO A 295 -8.32 14.76 -13.78
N CYS A 296 -7.35 13.85 -13.66
CA CYS A 296 -7.43 12.67 -12.79
C CYS A 296 -6.54 12.84 -11.55
N VAL A 297 -7.04 12.41 -10.39
CA VAL A 297 -6.32 12.46 -9.11
C VAL A 297 -6.09 11.04 -8.57
N ALA A 298 -4.83 10.67 -8.35
CA ALA A 298 -4.44 9.46 -7.63
C ALA A 298 -4.16 9.78 -6.15
N VAL A 299 -4.81 9.07 -5.23
CA VAL A 299 -4.58 9.24 -3.80
C VAL A 299 -3.43 8.34 -3.34
N LEU A 300 -2.32 8.96 -2.91
CA LEU A 300 -1.18 8.27 -2.30
C LEU A 300 -1.45 8.07 -0.81
N SER A 301 -2.15 6.99 -0.46
CA SER A 301 -2.80 6.89 0.86
C SER A 301 -1.84 6.84 2.07
N GLY A 302 -0.59 6.41 1.89
CA GLY A 302 0.36 6.30 3.00
C GLY A 302 1.80 6.05 2.58
N GLY A 303 2.73 6.31 3.49
CA GLY A 303 4.18 6.19 3.28
C GLY A 303 4.92 5.38 4.35
N ASN A 304 4.20 4.66 5.22
CA ASN A 304 4.79 3.94 6.35
C ASN A 304 5.31 2.56 5.94
N ILE A 305 6.40 2.57 5.18
CA ILE A 305 7.08 1.36 4.73
C ILE A 305 8.27 1.00 5.63
N ASP A 306 8.42 -0.29 5.95
CA ASP A 306 9.61 -0.81 6.62
C ASP A 306 10.82 -0.69 5.68
N PRO A 307 11.98 -0.14 6.12
CA PRO A 307 13.14 0.02 5.25
C PRO A 307 13.65 -1.27 4.60
N LEU A 308 13.59 -2.43 5.28
CA LEU A 308 13.98 -3.72 4.72
C LEU A 308 12.96 -4.21 3.70
N LEU A 309 11.67 -3.94 3.90
CA LEU A 309 10.66 -4.17 2.86
C LEU A 309 10.92 -3.27 1.66
N LEU A 310 11.20 -1.98 1.86
CA LEU A 310 11.49 -1.04 0.78
C LEU A 310 12.69 -1.50 -0.05
N MET A 311 13.78 -1.95 0.58
CA MET A 311 14.94 -2.50 -0.14
C MET A 311 14.55 -3.67 -1.05
N ARG A 312 13.79 -4.64 -0.53
CA ARG A 312 13.32 -5.79 -1.30
C ARG A 312 12.40 -5.38 -2.46
N LEU A 313 11.54 -4.38 -2.25
CA LEU A 313 10.64 -3.89 -3.30
C LEU A 313 11.37 -3.07 -4.37
N ILE A 314 12.44 -2.35 -4.01
CA ILE A 314 13.33 -1.70 -4.98
C ILE A 314 14.01 -2.76 -5.85
N GLU A 315 14.57 -3.81 -5.24
CA GLU A 315 15.17 -4.92 -5.99
C GLU A 315 14.15 -5.60 -6.92
N HIS A 316 12.95 -5.90 -6.41
CA HIS A 316 11.89 -6.51 -7.21
C HIS A 316 11.42 -5.61 -8.36
N GLY A 317 11.25 -4.30 -8.10
CA GLY A 317 10.90 -3.32 -9.13
C GLY A 317 11.99 -3.15 -10.19
N LEU A 318 13.27 -3.18 -9.80
CA LEU A 318 14.40 -3.17 -10.73
C LEU A 318 14.39 -4.45 -11.58
N GLY A 319 14.08 -5.60 -10.98
CA GLY A 319 13.85 -6.87 -11.67
C GLY A 319 12.74 -6.78 -12.72
N ALA A 320 11.55 -6.30 -12.32
CA ALA A 320 10.39 -6.16 -13.20
C ALA A 320 10.61 -5.17 -14.36
N SER A 321 11.51 -4.19 -14.18
CA SER A 321 11.92 -3.26 -15.24
C SER A 321 13.11 -3.74 -16.09
N GLY A 322 13.59 -4.97 -15.83
CA GLY A 322 14.72 -5.56 -16.53
C GLY A 322 16.05 -4.84 -16.26
N ARG A 323 16.15 -4.06 -15.18
CA ARG A 323 17.37 -3.34 -14.75
C ARG A 323 18.21 -4.12 -13.73
N PHE A 324 17.68 -5.24 -13.26
CA PHE A 324 18.38 -6.20 -12.41
C PHE A 324 17.93 -7.60 -12.81
N MET A 325 18.83 -8.57 -12.88
CA MET A 325 18.47 -9.96 -13.13
C MET A 325 19.34 -10.91 -12.31
N ARG A 326 18.76 -12.04 -11.92
CA ARG A 326 19.51 -13.17 -11.36
C ARG A 326 19.58 -14.28 -12.39
N ALA A 327 20.79 -14.63 -12.79
CA ALA A 327 21.05 -15.68 -13.77
C ALA A 327 21.81 -16.83 -13.10
N SER A 328 21.24 -18.02 -13.13
CA SER A 328 21.90 -19.26 -12.74
C SER A 328 22.47 -19.93 -13.99
N LEU A 329 23.77 -20.21 -13.97
CA LEU A 329 24.45 -20.85 -15.09
C LEU A 329 25.33 -22.02 -14.66
N ARG A 330 25.32 -23.06 -15.48
CA ARG A 330 26.16 -24.25 -15.29
C ARG A 330 27.40 -24.16 -16.16
N CYS A 331 28.57 -24.40 -15.58
CA CYS A 331 29.81 -24.45 -16.34
C CYS A 331 30.77 -25.54 -15.83
N ALA A 332 31.81 -25.84 -16.62
CA ALA A 332 32.81 -26.83 -16.25
C ALA A 332 33.68 -26.34 -15.09
N ASP A 333 33.95 -27.22 -14.12
CA ASP A 333 34.82 -26.97 -12.97
C ASP A 333 36.31 -27.03 -13.37
N ARG A 334 36.77 -25.99 -14.06
CA ARG A 334 38.17 -25.87 -14.49
C ARG A 334 38.72 -24.46 -14.29
N PRO A 335 40.04 -24.32 -14.10
CA PRO A 335 40.68 -23.01 -13.97
C PRO A 335 40.29 -22.06 -15.10
N GLY A 336 39.85 -20.85 -14.75
CA GLY A 336 39.48 -19.81 -15.72
C GLY A 336 38.05 -19.87 -16.27
N ALA A 337 37.25 -20.89 -15.94
CA ALA A 337 35.86 -21.00 -16.41
C ALA A 337 34.99 -19.82 -15.93
N LEU A 338 34.98 -19.54 -14.62
CA LEU A 338 34.25 -18.39 -14.06
C LEU A 338 34.75 -17.07 -14.66
N ALA A 339 36.07 -16.88 -14.77
CA ALA A 339 36.64 -15.68 -15.38
C ALA A 339 36.16 -15.45 -16.82
N THR A 340 35.90 -16.52 -17.57
CA THR A 340 35.35 -16.44 -18.94
C THR A 340 33.90 -15.96 -18.93
N VAL A 341 33.08 -16.48 -18.02
CA VAL A 341 31.68 -16.04 -17.83
C VAL A 341 31.63 -14.57 -17.45
N LEU A 342 32.38 -14.15 -16.42
CA LEU A 342 32.37 -12.76 -15.95
C LEU A 342 32.86 -11.79 -17.04
N ARG A 343 33.88 -12.17 -17.83
CA ARG A 343 34.35 -11.38 -18.98
C ARG A 343 33.28 -11.25 -20.07
N LEU A 344 32.51 -12.30 -20.31
CA LEU A 344 31.44 -12.28 -21.30
C LEU A 344 30.33 -11.32 -20.87
N VAL A 345 29.86 -11.41 -19.62
CA VAL A 345 28.89 -10.45 -19.06
C VAL A 345 29.42 -9.01 -19.15
N GLY A 346 30.67 -8.79 -18.73
CA GLY A 346 31.31 -7.47 -18.81
C GLY A 346 31.46 -6.93 -20.24
N ARG A 347 31.68 -7.79 -21.23
CA ARG A 347 31.77 -7.39 -22.66
C ARG A 347 30.47 -6.81 -23.19
N TYR A 348 29.32 -7.31 -22.72
CA TYR A 348 28.01 -6.79 -23.09
C TYR A 348 27.60 -5.58 -22.22
N GLY A 349 28.38 -5.27 -21.18
CA GLY A 349 28.14 -4.10 -20.32
C GLY A 349 27.27 -4.38 -19.10
N GLY A 350 27.08 -5.66 -18.73
CA GLY A 350 26.45 -6.02 -17.46
C GLY A 350 27.39 -5.77 -16.28
N ASN A 351 26.89 -5.16 -15.21
CA ASN A 351 27.63 -4.99 -13.97
C ASN A 351 27.29 -6.12 -12.99
N ILE A 352 28.30 -6.76 -12.41
CA ILE A 352 28.12 -7.94 -11.56
C ILE A 352 28.12 -7.48 -10.11
N VAL A 353 26.97 -7.66 -9.45
CA VAL A 353 26.75 -7.25 -8.05
C VAL A 353 27.21 -8.36 -7.11
N ASP A 354 26.84 -9.61 -7.41
CA ASP A 354 27.17 -10.76 -6.58
C ASP A 354 27.40 -12.00 -7.44
N VAL A 355 28.25 -12.90 -6.94
CA VAL A 355 28.62 -14.18 -7.56
C VAL A 355 28.60 -15.26 -6.51
N TYR A 356 27.67 -16.20 -6.63
CA TYR A 356 27.63 -17.41 -5.81
C TYR A 356 28.09 -18.61 -6.64
N HIS A 357 29.10 -19.33 -6.16
CA HIS A 357 29.70 -20.45 -6.88
C HIS A 357 29.60 -21.72 -6.05
N GLN A 358 28.86 -22.71 -6.55
CA GLN A 358 28.53 -23.93 -5.82
C GLN A 358 28.87 -25.20 -6.61
N ARG A 359 29.45 -26.18 -5.90
CA ARG A 359 29.81 -27.52 -6.41
C ARG A 359 28.94 -28.64 -5.84
N SER A 360 28.10 -28.31 -4.86
CA SER A 360 27.36 -29.26 -4.04
C SER A 360 25.87 -29.37 -4.40
N ASP A 361 25.44 -28.77 -5.52
CA ASP A 361 24.07 -28.93 -6.01
C ASP A 361 23.88 -30.35 -6.56
N PRO A 362 22.94 -31.16 -6.03
CA PRO A 362 22.70 -32.54 -6.46
C PRO A 362 22.32 -32.69 -7.95
N ARG A 363 21.94 -31.59 -8.62
CA ARG A 363 21.59 -31.56 -10.05
C ARG A 363 22.81 -31.36 -10.97
N LEU A 364 24.01 -31.20 -10.42
CA LEU A 364 25.26 -31.04 -11.16
C LEU A 364 25.89 -32.41 -11.47
N SER A 365 26.44 -32.53 -12.68
CA SER A 365 27.28 -33.67 -13.05
C SER A 365 28.66 -33.56 -12.39
N VAL A 366 29.37 -34.67 -12.27
CA VAL A 366 30.76 -34.67 -11.79
C VAL A 366 31.62 -33.81 -12.72
N GLY A 367 32.24 -32.76 -12.17
CA GLY A 367 33.05 -31.79 -12.94
C GLY A 367 32.27 -30.57 -13.44
N GLU A 368 31.02 -30.38 -13.00
CA GLU A 368 30.25 -29.15 -13.22
C GLU A 368 30.16 -28.30 -11.94
N VAL A 369 29.98 -27.00 -12.14
CA VAL A 369 29.66 -26.04 -11.09
C VAL A 369 28.44 -25.22 -11.49
N SER A 370 27.63 -24.81 -10.51
CA SER A 370 26.63 -23.77 -10.71
C SER A 370 27.21 -22.43 -10.27
N VAL A 371 26.98 -21.41 -11.08
CA VAL A 371 27.34 -20.03 -10.79
C VAL A 371 26.04 -19.22 -10.86
N ASP A 372 25.67 -18.60 -9.75
CA ASP A 372 24.51 -17.72 -9.66
C ASP A 372 25.04 -16.28 -9.67
N LEU A 373 24.62 -15.51 -10.66
CA LEU A 373 25.04 -14.13 -10.87
C LEU A 373 23.88 -13.18 -10.61
N SER A 374 24.12 -12.16 -9.78
CA SER A 374 23.26 -10.98 -9.71
C SER A 374 23.85 -9.90 -10.61
N ILE A 375 23.09 -9.48 -11.62
CA ILE A 375 23.57 -8.61 -12.70
C ILE A 375 22.68 -7.38 -12.79
N GLU A 376 23.29 -6.20 -12.72
CA GLU A 376 22.67 -4.93 -13.09
C GLU A 376 22.73 -4.75 -14.61
N THR A 377 21.58 -4.37 -15.17
CA THR A 377 21.34 -4.24 -16.61
C THR A 377 20.72 -2.87 -16.92
N ARG A 378 20.53 -2.56 -18.20
CA ARG A 378 20.06 -1.23 -18.66
C ARG A 378 18.58 -1.23 -19.02
N GLY A 379 17.86 -2.30 -18.68
CA GLY A 379 16.52 -2.59 -19.14
C GLY A 379 16.44 -3.97 -19.80
N SER A 380 15.21 -4.40 -20.09
CA SER A 380 14.91 -5.77 -20.55
C SER A 380 15.69 -6.16 -21.81
N GLU A 381 15.82 -5.26 -22.79
CA GLU A 381 16.58 -5.54 -24.02
C GLU A 381 18.04 -5.91 -23.73
N HIS A 382 18.72 -5.13 -22.88
CA HIS A 382 20.10 -5.40 -22.48
C HIS A 382 20.22 -6.70 -21.66
N ALA A 383 19.23 -7.01 -20.82
CA ALA A 383 19.19 -8.29 -20.11
C ALA A 383 19.09 -9.47 -21.08
N THR A 384 18.19 -9.39 -22.08
CA THR A 384 18.04 -10.39 -23.13
C THR A 384 19.32 -10.57 -23.94
N GLU A 385 20.01 -9.49 -24.31
CA GLU A 385 21.31 -9.54 -25.02
C GLU A 385 22.36 -10.33 -24.22
N ILE A 386 22.51 -10.05 -22.92
CA ILE A 386 23.46 -10.76 -22.06
C ILE A 386 23.11 -12.25 -21.97
N VAL A 387 21.83 -12.58 -21.79
CA VAL A 387 21.36 -13.97 -21.69
C VAL A 387 21.60 -14.71 -23.01
N ALA A 388 21.30 -14.09 -24.15
CA ALA A 388 21.56 -14.65 -25.47
C ALA A 388 23.05 -14.93 -25.67
N ALA A 389 23.92 -13.98 -25.33
CA ALA A 389 25.37 -14.14 -25.44
C ALA A 389 25.91 -15.31 -24.59
N LEU A 390 25.39 -15.49 -23.37
CA LEU A 390 25.75 -16.61 -22.50
C LEU A 390 25.29 -17.95 -23.09
N ARG A 391 24.07 -18.01 -23.65
CA ARG A 391 23.54 -19.22 -24.31
C ARG A 391 24.33 -19.56 -25.58
N ASP A 392 24.66 -18.58 -26.40
CA ASP A 392 25.46 -18.74 -27.62
C ASP A 392 26.88 -19.22 -27.32
N ALA A 393 27.43 -18.86 -26.15
CA ALA A 393 28.71 -19.38 -25.66
C ALA A 393 28.62 -20.82 -25.12
N GLY A 394 27.45 -21.45 -25.14
CA GLY A 394 27.21 -22.84 -24.75
C GLY A 394 26.87 -23.06 -23.28
N TYR A 395 26.55 -21.99 -22.53
CA TYR A 395 26.11 -22.12 -21.14
C TYR A 395 24.62 -22.40 -21.05
N PHE A 396 24.23 -23.31 -20.16
CA PHE A 396 22.83 -23.46 -19.76
C PHE A 396 22.48 -22.33 -18.77
N VAL A 397 21.58 -21.43 -19.17
CA VAL A 397 21.21 -20.24 -18.38
C VAL A 397 19.73 -20.27 -18.03
N SER A 398 19.44 -20.22 -16.74
CA SER A 398 18.12 -19.97 -16.17
C SER A 398 18.10 -18.59 -15.53
N VAL A 399 17.04 -17.81 -15.74
CA VAL A 399 16.86 -16.48 -15.13
C VAL A 399 15.68 -16.54 -14.17
N GLU A 400 15.82 -15.97 -12.97
CA GLU A 400 14.71 -15.80 -12.02
C GLU A 400 13.97 -14.47 -12.31
N GLY A 401 12.65 -14.52 -12.52
CA GLY A 401 11.81 -13.34 -12.78
C GLY A 401 10.70 -13.60 -13.82
N PRO A 402 9.79 -12.63 -14.08
CA PRO A 402 8.81 -12.75 -15.15
C PRO A 402 9.54 -12.99 -16.46
N SER A 403 9.06 -13.96 -17.24
CA SER A 403 9.73 -14.51 -18.42
C SER A 403 10.27 -13.40 -19.32
N ILE A 404 11.60 -13.30 -19.39
CA ILE A 404 12.34 -12.43 -20.32
C ILE A 404 12.39 -13.08 -21.70
#